data_AF-A0A9D9KBX3-F1
#
_entry.id   AF-A0A9D9KBX3-F1
#
_cell.length_a   1.000
_cell.length_b   1.000
_cell.length_c   1.000
_cell.angle_alpha   90.00
_cell.angle_beta   90.00
_cell.angle_gamma   90.00
#
_symmetry.space_group_name_H-M   'P 1'
#
loop_
_entity.id
_entity.type
_entity.pdbx_description
1 polymer ?
#
loop_
_entity_poly.entity_id
_entity_poly.type
_entity_poly.pdbx_seq_one_letter_code
_entity_poly.pdbx_strand_id
1 'polypeptide(L)'
;MTSNFPVLKNIRNLLTVAISTCVPILQGAAVGTAQVSEVPYPNSNGDFTTAFVRGNRGYSANERWLVVVRSGDPRDANLDCRYTPNGEIRSHVRAGAIVEAVFLGSPNSPGSMEPNWANDAIVLEDGMTWLRVRGTSGLFYPARAGDWESLGECYVRANWHYGAPVNNDWSIPPRSHP
;
A
#
# COMPACT_ATOMS: atom_id res chain seq x y z
N MET A 1 97.19 38.96 -20.68
CA MET A 1 96.16 39.79 -21.36
C MET A 1 94.83 39.07 -21.12
N THR A 2 94.07 39.45 -20.08
CA THR A 2 92.86 40.32 -20.15
C THR A 2 91.81 39.72 -21.10
N SER A 3 90.55 39.46 -20.76
CA SER A 3 89.66 40.08 -19.76
C SER A 3 88.27 39.39 -19.74
N ASN A 4 87.60 39.44 -18.58
CA ASN A 4 86.19 39.81 -18.32
C ASN A 4 84.97 39.10 -18.99
N PHE A 5 84.15 38.46 -18.12
CA PHE A 5 82.68 38.62 -17.82
C PHE A 5 81.63 38.82 -18.96
N PRO A 6 80.29 38.74 -18.69
CA PRO A 6 79.44 37.84 -17.87
C PRO A 6 78.19 37.31 -18.66
N VAL A 7 77.58 36.16 -18.36
CA VAL A 7 76.44 35.86 -17.43
C VAL A 7 75.05 36.47 -17.77
N LEU A 8 74.06 35.55 -17.85
CA LEU A 8 72.62 35.60 -17.47
C LEU A 8 71.53 36.21 -18.38
N LYS A 9 70.52 35.36 -18.71
CA LYS A 9 69.06 35.51 -18.47
C LYS A 9 68.25 34.89 -19.63
N ASN A 10 67.04 34.36 -19.47
CA ASN A 10 66.29 33.70 -18.39
C ASN A 10 64.97 33.28 -19.09
N ILE A 11 64.53 32.03 -18.85
CA ILE A 11 63.13 31.58 -18.65
C ILE A 11 62.11 31.87 -19.78
N ARG A 12 61.48 30.81 -20.34
CA ARG A 12 60.05 30.46 -20.11
C ARG A 12 59.45 29.49 -21.15
N ASN A 13 58.57 28.64 -20.60
CA ASN A 13 57.45 27.86 -21.18
C ASN A 13 57.75 26.39 -21.53
N LEU A 14 57.34 25.41 -20.72
CA LEU A 14 55.98 24.88 -20.42
C LEU A 14 55.30 24.23 -21.62
N LEU A 15 55.21 22.91 -21.60
CA LEU A 15 53.97 22.19 -21.93
C LEU A 15 53.99 20.82 -21.23
N THR A 16 53.33 20.74 -20.07
CA THR A 16 53.05 19.46 -19.38
C THR A 16 51.66 19.01 -19.82
N VAL A 17 51.58 17.92 -20.55
CA VAL A 17 50.31 17.31 -20.98
C VAL A 17 49.72 16.55 -19.78
N ALA A 18 48.62 17.05 -19.23
CA ALA A 18 47.83 16.33 -18.23
C ALA A 18 46.91 15.35 -18.96
N ILE A 19 47.23 14.06 -18.88
CA ILE A 19 46.36 12.98 -19.35
C ILE A 19 45.24 12.84 -18.32
N SER A 20 44.06 13.36 -18.66
CA SER A 20 42.83 13.19 -17.88
C SER A 20 42.36 11.73 -18.02
N THR A 21 42.64 10.90 -17.03
CA THR A 21 42.07 9.57 -16.92
C THR A 21 40.62 9.70 -16.44
N CYS A 22 39.68 9.55 -17.37
CA CYS A 22 38.27 9.34 -17.03
C CYS A 22 38.15 8.02 -16.25
N VAL A 23 37.98 8.11 -14.93
CA VAL A 23 37.54 6.99 -14.09
C VAL A 23 36.07 6.73 -14.44
N PRO A 24 35.69 5.55 -14.97
CA PRO A 24 34.28 5.21 -15.04
C PRO A 24 33.82 4.96 -13.62
N ILE A 25 33.07 5.91 -13.07
CA ILE A 25 32.29 5.69 -11.85
C ILE A 25 31.31 4.57 -12.21
N LEU A 26 31.54 3.37 -11.68
CA LEU A 26 30.53 2.32 -11.63
C LEU A 26 29.37 2.85 -10.80
N GLN A 27 28.44 3.53 -11.46
CA GLN A 27 27.09 3.72 -10.94
C GLN A 27 26.47 2.33 -10.93
N GLY A 28 26.57 1.65 -9.78
CA GLY A 28 25.75 0.50 -9.49
C GLY A 28 24.31 0.96 -9.65
N ALA A 29 23.70 0.61 -10.78
CA ALA A 29 22.26 0.71 -10.95
C ALA A 29 21.69 -0.11 -9.80
N ALA A 30 21.14 0.58 -8.80
CA ALA A 30 20.30 -0.06 -7.81
C ALA A 30 19.20 -0.73 -8.62
N VAL A 31 19.28 -2.05 -8.77
CA VAL A 31 18.21 -2.83 -9.35
C VAL A 31 17.05 -2.69 -8.38
N GLY A 32 16.21 -1.69 -8.62
CA GLY A 32 14.99 -1.47 -7.88
C GLY A 32 14.11 -2.67 -8.14
N THR A 33 14.09 -3.62 -7.19
CA THR A 33 13.07 -4.67 -7.19
C THR A 33 11.74 -3.97 -6.95
N ALA A 34 11.00 -3.70 -8.03
CA ALA A 34 9.62 -3.22 -7.94
C ALA A 34 8.88 -4.12 -6.96
N GLN A 35 8.35 -3.52 -5.89
CA GLN A 35 7.41 -4.24 -5.04
C GLN A 35 6.12 -4.27 -5.83
N VAL A 36 5.59 -5.47 -6.03
CA VAL A 36 4.19 -5.65 -6.37
C VAL A 36 3.62 -6.26 -5.12
N SER A 37 2.89 -5.48 -4.33
CA SER A 37 1.97 -6.11 -3.39
C SER A 37 0.84 -6.67 -4.23
N GLU A 38 0.77 -8.01 -4.33
CA GLU A 38 -0.43 -8.64 -4.85
C GLU A 38 -1.64 -8.20 -4.00
N VAL A 39 -2.85 -8.42 -4.52
CA VAL A 39 -4.07 -8.22 -3.75
C VAL A 39 -4.63 -9.59 -3.37
N PRO A 40 -5.43 -9.71 -2.28
CA PRO A 40 -6.09 -10.97 -1.95
C PRO A 40 -6.89 -11.50 -3.14
N TYR A 41 -6.84 -12.81 -3.35
CA TYR A 41 -7.62 -13.48 -4.40
C TYR A 41 -8.86 -14.14 -3.79
N PRO A 42 -10.02 -14.02 -4.44
CA PRO A 42 -11.22 -14.72 -4.00
C PRO A 42 -11.11 -16.22 -4.31
N ASN A 43 -11.82 -17.05 -3.53
CA ASN A 43 -11.98 -18.47 -3.80
C ASN A 43 -12.96 -18.72 -4.97
N SER A 44 -13.27 -19.99 -5.26
CA SER A 44 -14.20 -20.37 -6.34
C SER A 44 -15.62 -19.83 -6.18
N ASN A 45 -16.04 -19.53 -4.96
CA ASN A 45 -17.35 -18.93 -4.65
C ASN A 45 -17.30 -17.40 -4.71
N GLY A 46 -16.12 -16.83 -4.95
CA GLY A 46 -15.91 -15.40 -4.97
C GLY A 46 -15.59 -14.77 -3.61
N ASP A 47 -15.48 -15.58 -2.56
CA ASP A 47 -15.24 -15.09 -1.21
C ASP A 47 -13.75 -14.89 -0.97
N PHE A 48 -13.39 -13.76 -0.37
CA PHE A 48 -12.06 -13.54 0.18
C PHE A 48 -11.99 -14.18 1.57
N THR A 49 -10.95 -14.98 1.81
CA THR A 49 -10.77 -15.69 3.09
C THR A 49 -9.78 -15.00 4.02
N THR A 50 -9.01 -14.04 3.52
CA THR A 50 -8.02 -13.28 4.29
C THR A 50 -7.78 -11.91 3.66
N ALA A 51 -7.52 -10.89 4.47
CA ALA A 51 -7.02 -9.60 4.00
C ALA A 51 -5.48 -9.58 3.90
N PHE A 52 -4.79 -10.64 4.30
CA PHE A 52 -3.36 -10.76 4.11
C PHE A 52 -3.01 -11.21 2.68
N VAL A 53 -1.90 -10.69 2.18
CA VAL A 53 -1.33 -11.04 0.88
C VAL A 53 0.07 -11.54 1.10
N ARG A 54 0.42 -12.62 0.40
CA ARG A 54 1.80 -13.10 0.34
C ARG A 54 2.54 -12.43 -0.82
N GLY A 55 3.56 -11.64 -0.51
CA GLY A 55 4.47 -11.08 -1.49
C GLY A 55 5.88 -11.68 -1.40
N ASN A 56 6.80 -11.17 -2.21
CA ASN A 56 8.19 -11.62 -2.27
C ASN A 56 9.00 -11.38 -0.97
N ARG A 57 8.49 -10.54 -0.05
CA ARG A 57 9.14 -10.20 1.23
C ARG A 57 8.38 -10.72 2.46
N GLY A 58 7.44 -11.63 2.26
CA GLY A 58 6.56 -12.13 3.32
C GLY A 58 5.14 -11.62 3.15
N TYR A 59 4.39 -11.58 4.25
CA TYR A 59 3.00 -11.19 4.20
C TYR A 59 2.81 -9.68 4.41
N SER A 60 1.73 -9.14 3.86
CA SER A 60 1.33 -7.75 4.02
C SER A 60 -0.18 -7.67 4.19
N ALA A 61 -0.64 -6.72 5.00
CA ALA A 61 -2.06 -6.46 5.21
C ALA A 61 -2.60 -5.62 4.05
N ASN A 62 -3.66 -6.09 3.40
CA ASN A 62 -4.41 -5.29 2.44
C ASN A 62 -5.44 -4.44 3.21
N GLU A 63 -5.07 -3.19 3.47
CA GLU A 63 -5.84 -2.29 4.32
C GLU A 63 -6.93 -1.53 3.57
N ARG A 64 -6.98 -1.57 2.23
CA ARG A 64 -7.90 -0.74 1.45
C ARG A 64 -8.72 -1.55 0.48
N TRP A 65 -10.03 -1.32 0.52
CA TRP A 65 -10.98 -2.06 -0.30
C TRP A 65 -11.92 -1.08 -0.99
N LEU A 66 -12.12 -1.27 -2.29
CA LEU A 66 -13.12 -0.56 -3.07
C LEU A 66 -14.45 -1.29 -2.92
N VAL A 67 -15.50 -0.56 -2.56
CA VAL A 67 -16.86 -1.09 -2.56
C VAL A 67 -17.38 -1.11 -4.00
N VAL A 68 -17.60 -2.32 -4.50
CA VAL A 68 -18.10 -2.60 -5.83
C VAL A 68 -19.50 -3.13 -5.64
N VAL A 69 -20.56 -2.36 -5.86
CA VAL A 69 -21.91 -2.91 -5.75
C VAL A 69 -22.35 -3.38 -7.13
N ARG A 70 -22.52 -4.69 -7.28
CA ARG A 70 -22.93 -5.29 -8.55
C ARG A 70 -24.45 -5.23 -8.68
N SER A 71 -24.96 -4.11 -9.18
CA SER A 71 -26.32 -4.08 -9.70
C SER A 71 -26.50 -3.01 -10.76
N GLY A 72 -27.21 -3.38 -11.84
CA GLY A 72 -27.77 -2.43 -12.79
C GLY A 72 -29.00 -1.71 -12.24
N ASP A 73 -29.47 -2.05 -11.01
CA ASP A 73 -30.52 -1.32 -10.31
C ASP A 73 -29.89 -0.22 -9.44
N PRO A 74 -30.20 1.08 -9.68
CA PRO A 74 -29.74 2.18 -8.84
C PRO A 74 -30.22 2.11 -7.39
N ARG A 75 -31.19 1.24 -7.05
CA ARG A 75 -31.62 0.98 -5.65
C ARG A 75 -30.62 0.10 -4.89
N ASP A 76 -29.84 -0.69 -5.59
CA ASP A 76 -28.74 -1.50 -5.05
C ASP A 76 -27.41 -0.73 -5.17
N ALA A 77 -27.41 0.60 -5.20
CA ALA A 77 -26.18 1.39 -5.30
C ALA A 77 -25.34 1.37 -4.00
N ASN A 78 -25.79 0.65 -2.97
CA ASN A 78 -25.22 0.69 -1.65
C ASN A 78 -25.00 -0.72 -1.08
N LEU A 79 -23.93 -0.86 -0.32
CA LEU A 79 -23.60 -2.05 0.44
C LEU A 79 -23.97 -1.84 1.92
N ASP A 80 -24.64 -2.83 2.50
CA ASP A 80 -24.96 -2.82 3.92
C ASP A 80 -23.70 -3.07 4.76
N CYS A 81 -23.48 -2.20 5.74
CA CYS A 81 -22.49 -2.38 6.79
C CYS A 81 -23.19 -2.69 8.11
N ARG A 82 -22.80 -3.78 8.77
CA ARG A 82 -23.51 -4.34 9.94
C ARG A 82 -22.70 -4.22 11.22
N TYR A 83 -23.37 -4.20 12.37
CA TYR A 83 -22.70 -4.17 13.69
C TYR A 83 -21.87 -5.42 13.95
N THR A 84 -22.40 -6.57 13.56
CA THR A 84 -21.74 -7.88 13.60
C THR A 84 -21.94 -8.56 12.25
N PRO A 85 -21.16 -9.60 11.91
CA PRO A 85 -21.51 -10.48 10.81
C PRO A 85 -22.96 -10.97 10.96
N ASN A 86 -23.72 -10.98 9.86
CA ASN A 86 -25.16 -11.28 9.84
C ASN A 86 -26.09 -10.42 10.74
N GLY A 87 -25.57 -9.46 11.51
CA GLY A 87 -26.34 -8.68 12.47
C GLY A 87 -27.16 -7.54 11.85
N GLU A 88 -27.63 -6.63 12.69
CA GLU A 88 -28.38 -5.45 12.24
C GLU A 88 -27.54 -4.51 11.36
N ILE A 89 -28.20 -3.88 10.38
CA ILE A 89 -27.58 -2.87 9.53
C ILE A 89 -27.28 -1.64 10.38
N ARG A 90 -26.01 -1.27 10.43
CA ARG A 90 -25.49 -0.09 11.11
C ARG A 90 -25.50 1.11 10.17
N SER A 91 -24.97 0.93 8.98
CA SER A 91 -24.78 1.99 7.99
C SER A 91 -24.82 1.42 6.58
N HIS A 92 -24.87 2.31 5.60
CA HIS A 92 -24.75 1.96 4.19
C HIS A 92 -23.51 2.63 3.60
N VAL A 93 -22.93 1.93 2.63
CA VAL A 93 -21.73 2.37 1.92
C VAL A 93 -22.04 2.46 0.44
N ARG A 94 -21.91 3.65 -0.15
CA ARG A 94 -22.17 3.80 -1.58
C ARG A 94 -21.09 3.08 -2.41
N ALA A 95 -21.49 2.53 -3.55
CA ALA A 95 -20.58 2.06 -4.58
C ALA A 95 -19.51 3.13 -4.92
N GLY A 96 -18.27 2.67 -5.12
CA GLY A 96 -17.13 3.55 -5.37
C GLY A 96 -16.44 4.08 -4.11
N ALA A 97 -16.98 3.82 -2.91
CA ALA A 97 -16.28 4.14 -1.67
C ALA A 97 -15.03 3.29 -1.50
N ILE A 98 -13.94 3.91 -1.02
CA ILE A 98 -12.81 3.17 -0.46
C ILE A 98 -13.06 3.03 1.04
N VAL A 99 -12.87 1.82 1.55
CA VAL A 99 -12.98 1.49 2.98
C VAL A 99 -11.67 0.96 3.49
N GLU A 100 -11.43 1.20 4.78
CA GLU A 100 -10.23 0.74 5.46
C GLU A 100 -10.53 -0.56 6.21
N ALA A 101 -9.77 -1.62 5.96
CA ALA A 101 -9.89 -2.87 6.66
C ALA A 101 -9.33 -2.74 8.08
N VAL A 102 -10.07 -3.22 9.08
CA VAL A 102 -9.72 -3.07 10.49
C VAL A 102 -9.25 -4.40 11.07
N PHE A 103 -7.95 -4.46 11.39
CA PHE A 103 -7.30 -5.60 12.05
C PHE A 103 -7.42 -5.47 13.57
N LEU A 104 -7.60 -6.58 14.31
CA LEU A 104 -7.76 -6.56 15.79
C LEU A 104 -6.50 -6.15 16.57
N GLY A 105 -5.38 -5.95 15.89
CA GLY A 105 -4.11 -5.59 16.48
C GLY A 105 -3.04 -5.47 15.41
N SER A 106 -1.77 -5.61 15.80
CA SER A 106 -0.67 -5.65 14.85
C SER A 106 -0.90 -6.79 13.84
N PRO A 107 -0.90 -6.49 12.51
CA PRO A 107 -1.10 -7.52 11.49
C PRO A 107 0.04 -8.56 11.48
N ASN A 108 1.25 -8.15 11.88
CA ASN A 108 2.41 -9.02 12.02
C ASN A 108 2.61 -9.43 13.48
N SER A 109 2.99 -10.69 13.70
CA SER A 109 3.44 -11.14 15.02
C SER A 109 4.83 -10.55 15.33
N PRO A 110 5.09 -10.06 16.56
CA PRO A 110 6.40 -9.52 16.92
C PRO A 110 7.53 -10.51 16.63
N GLY A 111 8.49 -10.12 15.78
CA GLY A 111 9.63 -10.95 15.41
C GLY A 111 9.35 -12.06 14.40
N SER A 112 8.15 -12.13 13.80
CA SER A 112 7.80 -13.12 12.79
C SER A 112 7.58 -12.49 11.40
N MET A 113 7.84 -13.28 10.35
CA MET A 113 7.42 -12.98 8.99
C MET A 113 5.99 -13.45 8.68
N GLU A 114 5.36 -14.17 9.61
CA GLU A 114 4.00 -14.66 9.48
C GLU A 114 2.97 -13.67 10.04
N PRO A 115 1.78 -13.56 9.39
CA PRO A 115 0.65 -12.82 9.92
C PRO A 115 0.22 -13.37 11.26
N ASN A 116 -0.30 -12.48 12.10
CA ASN A 116 -1.18 -12.92 13.17
C ASN A 116 -2.58 -13.12 12.58
N TRP A 117 -2.91 -14.35 12.17
CA TRP A 117 -4.20 -14.68 11.57
C TRP A 117 -5.39 -14.38 12.49
N ALA A 118 -5.20 -14.39 13.81
CA ALA A 118 -6.25 -13.99 14.76
C ALA A 118 -6.60 -12.49 14.66
N ASN A 119 -5.71 -11.69 14.07
CA ASN A 119 -5.91 -10.27 13.86
C ASN A 119 -6.46 -9.91 12.49
N ASP A 120 -6.72 -10.88 11.61
CA ASP A 120 -7.23 -10.62 10.26
C ASP A 120 -8.49 -9.75 10.28
N ALA A 121 -8.64 -8.90 9.27
CA ALA A 121 -9.83 -8.10 9.08
C ALA A 121 -10.98 -8.92 8.48
N ILE A 122 -10.69 -10.08 7.86
CA ILE A 122 -11.72 -11.00 7.38
C ILE A 122 -12.08 -12.03 8.46
N VAL A 123 -13.38 -12.15 8.73
CA VAL A 123 -13.97 -13.09 9.69
C VAL A 123 -14.89 -14.05 8.95
N LEU A 124 -14.81 -15.33 9.30
CA LEU A 124 -15.75 -16.36 8.84
C LEU A 124 -16.83 -16.57 9.91
N GLU A 125 -18.09 -16.32 9.57
CA GLU A 125 -19.24 -16.52 10.45
C GLU A 125 -20.40 -17.11 9.66
N ASP A 126 -20.99 -18.20 10.18
CA ASP A 126 -22.06 -18.98 9.52
C ASP A 126 -21.73 -19.39 8.07
N GLY A 127 -20.48 -19.80 7.83
CA GLY A 127 -20.01 -20.21 6.49
C GLY A 127 -19.85 -19.06 5.51
N MET A 128 -19.92 -17.82 5.98
CA MET A 128 -19.85 -16.62 5.16
C MET A 128 -18.71 -15.71 5.61
N THR A 129 -18.05 -15.07 4.64
CA THR A 129 -16.90 -14.20 4.92
C THR A 129 -17.33 -12.74 5.01
N TRP A 130 -16.79 -12.07 6.02
CA TRP A 130 -17.12 -10.70 6.39
C TRP A 130 -15.84 -9.91 6.57
N LEU A 131 -15.75 -8.76 5.91
CA LEU A 131 -14.64 -7.83 6.07
C LEU A 131 -15.04 -6.80 7.12
N ARG A 132 -14.24 -6.69 8.18
CA ARG A 132 -14.35 -5.59 9.13
C ARG A 132 -13.75 -4.34 8.52
N VAL A 133 -14.53 -3.27 8.51
CA VAL A 133 -14.15 -2.03 7.86
C VAL A 133 -14.49 -0.80 8.69
N ARG A 134 -13.78 0.29 8.39
CA ARG A 134 -14.10 1.65 8.78
C ARG A 134 -14.26 2.50 7.52
N GLY A 135 -15.26 3.38 7.52
CA GLY A 135 -15.44 4.36 6.45
C GLY A 135 -14.37 5.45 6.49
N THR A 136 -13.77 5.75 5.35
CA THR A 136 -12.77 6.84 5.19
C THR A 136 -13.22 7.95 4.24
N SER A 137 -14.43 7.85 3.69
CA SER A 137 -14.98 8.79 2.71
C SER A 137 -16.38 9.27 3.11
N GLY A 138 -16.82 10.40 2.54
CA GLY A 138 -18.20 10.91 2.68
C GLY A 138 -19.27 10.07 1.99
N LEU A 139 -18.95 8.82 1.63
CA LEU A 139 -19.85 7.86 1.00
C LEU A 139 -20.40 6.83 2.01
N PHE A 140 -20.07 6.99 3.29
CA PHE A 140 -20.73 6.32 4.41
C PHE A 140 -21.87 7.18 4.94
N TYR A 141 -23.01 6.55 5.20
CA TYR A 141 -24.15 7.23 5.82
C TYR A 141 -24.94 6.25 6.69
N PRO A 142 -25.57 6.74 7.76
CA PRO A 142 -26.23 5.89 8.73
C PRO A 142 -27.48 5.23 8.14
N ALA A 143 -27.83 4.04 8.63
CA ALA A 143 -29.05 3.33 8.21
C ALA A 143 -30.31 4.11 8.61
N ARG A 144 -30.23 4.87 9.70
CA ARG A 144 -31.28 5.81 10.14
C ARG A 144 -30.80 7.24 9.94
N ALA A 145 -31.56 8.03 9.19
CA ALA A 145 -31.22 9.43 8.91
C ALA A 145 -31.05 10.23 10.22
N GLY A 146 -29.94 10.97 10.32
CA GLY A 146 -29.61 11.78 11.49
C GLY A 146 -28.76 11.08 12.55
N ASP A 147 -28.63 9.75 12.51
CA ASP A 147 -27.84 8.98 13.47
C ASP A 147 -26.36 8.86 13.04
N TRP A 148 -25.68 9.98 12.89
CA TRP A 148 -24.29 10.00 12.40
C TRP A 148 -23.30 9.40 13.41
N GLU A 149 -23.67 9.30 14.68
CA GLU A 149 -22.88 8.61 15.72
C GLU A 149 -22.84 7.10 15.49
N SER A 150 -23.81 6.54 14.76
CA SER A 150 -23.75 5.17 14.28
C SER A 150 -22.67 4.94 13.22
N LEU A 151 -22.01 5.97 12.67
CA LEU A 151 -20.87 5.76 11.78
C LEU A 151 -19.65 5.29 12.58
N GLY A 152 -19.20 4.07 12.31
CA GLY A 152 -18.02 3.49 12.95
C GLY A 152 -17.62 2.19 12.30
N GLU A 153 -16.84 1.38 13.02
CA GLU A 153 -16.43 0.06 12.53
C GLU A 153 -17.64 -0.85 12.32
N CYS A 154 -17.64 -1.58 11.21
CA CYS A 154 -18.75 -2.44 10.83
C CYS A 154 -18.27 -3.55 9.90
N TYR A 155 -19.18 -4.44 9.52
CA TYR A 155 -18.90 -5.61 8.71
C TYR A 155 -19.64 -5.54 7.38
N VAL A 156 -18.90 -5.73 6.29
CA VAL A 156 -19.44 -5.88 4.93
C VAL A 156 -19.13 -7.28 4.39
N ARG A 157 -19.83 -7.71 3.33
CA ARG A 157 -19.53 -8.99 2.68
C ARG A 157 -18.14 -8.99 2.05
N ALA A 158 -17.31 -9.96 2.41
CA ALA A 158 -15.99 -10.17 1.81
C ALA A 158 -16.09 -11.05 0.57
N ASN A 159 -16.76 -10.56 -0.47
CA ASN A 159 -16.93 -11.27 -1.74
C ASN A 159 -16.73 -10.29 -2.91
N TRP A 160 -16.15 -10.76 -4.01
CA TRP A 160 -15.81 -9.92 -5.18
C TRP A 160 -17.00 -9.21 -5.83
N HIS A 161 -18.22 -9.68 -5.59
CA HIS A 161 -19.44 -9.00 -6.02
C HIS A 161 -19.74 -7.70 -5.26
N TYR A 162 -19.15 -7.52 -4.08
CA TYR A 162 -19.40 -6.40 -3.16
C TYR A 162 -18.17 -5.54 -2.90
N GLY A 163 -16.97 -6.09 -3.07
CA GLY A 163 -15.74 -5.36 -2.83
C GLY A 163 -14.54 -5.92 -3.60
N ALA A 164 -13.59 -5.05 -3.89
CA ALA A 164 -12.33 -5.40 -4.52
C ALA A 164 -11.16 -4.83 -3.70
N PRO A 165 -10.15 -5.63 -3.35
CA PRO A 165 -8.97 -5.13 -2.67
C PRO A 165 -8.19 -4.16 -3.55
N VAL A 166 -7.64 -3.12 -2.94
CA VAL A 166 -6.86 -2.08 -3.60
C VAL A 166 -5.39 -2.28 -3.22
N ASN A 167 -4.50 -2.24 -4.20
CA ASN A 167 -3.07 -2.28 -3.93
C ASN A 167 -2.63 -0.95 -3.27
N ASN A 168 -1.91 -1.06 -2.15
CA ASN A 168 -1.40 0.07 -1.37
C ASN A 168 -0.02 0.59 -1.86
N ASP A 169 0.50 0.16 -3.01
CA ASP A 169 1.86 0.47 -3.53
C ASP A 169 2.19 1.96 -3.75
N TRP A 170 1.28 2.89 -3.46
CA TRP A 170 1.46 4.32 -3.68
C TRP A 170 2.20 5.05 -2.53
N SER A 171 2.51 4.39 -1.40
CA SER A 171 3.07 5.06 -0.21
C SER A 171 4.48 4.60 0.22
N ILE A 172 5.39 4.35 -0.72
CA ILE A 172 6.83 4.41 -0.41
C ILE A 172 7.27 5.87 -0.62
N PRO A 173 7.46 6.69 0.43
CA PRO A 173 8.13 7.97 0.25
C PRO A 173 9.53 7.70 -0.33
N PRO A 174 10.02 8.51 -1.29
CA PRO A 174 11.38 8.36 -1.79
C PRO A 174 12.31 8.38 -0.57
N ARG A 175 13.12 7.33 -0.39
CA ARG A 175 14.19 7.36 0.60
C ARG A 175 15.05 8.59 0.29
N SER A 176 14.98 9.61 1.13
CA SER A 176 15.99 10.65 1.16
C SER A 176 17.31 9.96 1.50
N HIS A 177 18.17 9.79 0.49
CA HIS A 177 19.54 9.37 0.71
C HIS A 177 20.27 10.50 1.47
N PRO A 178 21.01 10.19 2.55
CA PRO A 178 22.00 11.11 3.10
C PRO A 178 23.18 11.31 2.15
#